data_AF-A0A843RZT9-F1
#
_entry.id   AF-A0A843RZT9-F1
#
_cell.length_a   1.000
_cell.length_b   1.000
_cell.length_c   1.000
_cell.angle_alpha   90.00
_cell.angle_beta   90.00
_cell.angle_gamma   90.00
#
_symmetry.space_group_name_H-M   'P 1'
#
loop_
_entity.id
_entity.type
_entity.pdbx_description
1 polymer ?
#
loop_
_entity_poly.entity_id
_entity_poly.type
_entity_poly.pdbx_seq_one_letter_code
_entity_poly.pdbx_strand_id
1 'polypeptide(L)' 'MSARSIESITRAALQLQPDARVQLARSLVQSLADLPETELAELWLAEAERRDADMESGKVEGIRGEEVFDRIQARHGR' A
#
# COMPACT_ATOMS: atom_id res chain seq x y z
N MET A 1 5.32 1.98 -28.13
CA MET A 1 4.55 2.83 -27.20
C MET A 1 5.53 3.36 -26.17
N SER A 2 5.71 4.67 -26.01
CA SER A 2 6.55 5.19 -24.93
C SER A 2 5.95 4.74 -23.60
N ALA A 3 6.68 3.91 -22.85
CA ALA A 3 6.28 3.51 -21.52
C ALA A 3 6.20 4.79 -20.67
N ARG A 4 4.99 5.21 -20.30
CA ARG A 4 4.81 6.28 -19.33
C ARG A 4 5.45 5.78 -18.02
N SER A 5 6.37 6.55 -17.45
CA SER A 5 7.00 6.17 -16.18
C SER A 5 5.97 6.18 -15.05
N ILE A 6 6.16 5.35 -14.03
CA ILE A 6 5.33 5.37 -12.82
C ILE A 6 5.24 6.79 -12.25
N GLU A 7 6.37 7.51 -12.22
CA GLU A 7 6.40 8.90 -11.74
C GLU A 7 5.45 9.81 -12.54
N SER A 8 5.45 9.70 -13.87
CA SER A 8 4.57 10.51 -14.72
C SER A 8 3.09 10.19 -14.52
N ILE A 9 2.76 8.91 -14.33
CA ILE A 9 1.38 8.45 -14.08
C ILE A 9 0.93 8.91 -12.69
N THR A 10 1.78 8.75 -11.67
CA THR A 10 1.49 9.19 -10.30
C THR A 10 1.23 10.69 -10.26
N ARG A 11 2.06 11.49 -10.94
CA ARG A 11 1.85 12.94 -11.01
C ARG A 11 0.50 13.30 -11.62
N ALA A 12 0.12 12.65 -12.72
CA ALA A 12 -1.19 12.85 -13.34
C ALA A 12 -2.35 12.39 -12.44
N ALA A 13 -2.21 11.24 -11.79
CA ALA A 13 -3.21 10.71 -10.86
C ALA A 13 -3.44 11.64 -9.66
N LEU A 14 -2.38 12.25 -9.14
CA LEU A 14 -2.48 13.21 -8.03
C LEU A 14 -3.14 14.54 -8.42
N GLN A 15 -3.22 14.87 -9.71
CA GLN A 15 -3.96 16.04 -10.22
C GLN A 15 -5.48 15.81 -10.32
N LEU A 16 -5.94 14.55 -10.23
CA LEU A 16 -7.37 14.23 -10.26
C LEU A 16 -8.09 14.74 -9.01
N GLN A 17 -9.39 15.01 -9.15
CA GLN A 17 -10.27 15.29 -8.01
C GLN A 17 -10.34 14.08 -7.05
N PRO A 18 -10.63 14.28 -5.75
CA PRO A 18 -10.58 13.21 -4.76
C PRO A 18 -11.41 11.97 -5.10
N ASP A 19 -12.61 12.15 -5.65
CA ASP A 19 -13.52 11.09 -6.09
C ASP A 19 -12.92 10.26 -7.25
N ALA A 20 -12.36 10.93 -8.25
CA ALA A 20 -11.67 10.28 -9.36
C ALA A 20 -10.41 9.52 -8.91
N ARG A 21 -9.69 10.02 -7.90
CA ARG A 21 -8.57 9.27 -7.30
C ARG A 21 -9.03 7.99 -6.62
N VAL A 22 -10.14 8.05 -5.87
CA VAL A 22 -10.73 6.85 -5.24
C VAL A 22 -11.15 5.84 -6.30
N GLN A 23 -11.78 6.30 -7.38
CA GLN A 23 -12.15 5.42 -8.49
C GLN A 23 -10.92 4.75 -9.12
N LEU A 24 -9.88 5.53 -9.45
CA LEU A 24 -8.64 5.00 -10.02
C LEU A 24 -7.97 4.00 -9.07
N ALA A 25 -7.86 4.34 -7.78
CA ALA A 25 -7.30 3.44 -6.77
C ALA A 25 -8.06 2.11 -6.70
N ARG A 26 -9.41 2.16 -6.73
CA ARG A 26 -10.25 0.95 -6.76
C ARG A 26 -9.98 0.12 -8.01
N SER A 27 -9.92 0.73 -9.19
CA SER A 27 -9.64 0.03 -10.44
C SER A 27 -8.27 -0.65 -10.43
N LEU A 28 -7.24 0.02 -9.90
CA LEU A 28 -5.90 -0.55 -9.77
C LEU A 28 -5.89 -1.73 -8.79
N VAL A 29 -6.51 -1.60 -7.62
CA VAL A 29 -6.61 -2.69 -6.64
C VAL A 29 -7.37 -3.89 -7.23
N GLN A 30 -8.49 -3.65 -7.93
CA GLN A 30 -9.22 -4.73 -8.58
C GLN A 30 -8.34 -5.44 -9.62
N SER A 31 -7.58 -4.70 -10.42
CA SER A 31 -6.70 -5.31 -11.42
C SER A 31 -5.62 -6.21 -10.83
N LEU A 32 -5.16 -5.93 -9.60
CA LEU A 32 -4.23 -6.80 -8.87
C LEU A 32 -4.93 -8.06 -8.35
N ALA A 33 -6.20 -7.94 -7.93
CA ALA A 33 -6.99 -9.07 -7.46
C ALA A 33 -7.36 -10.06 -8.59
N ASP A 34 -7.31 -9.60 -9.85
CA ASP A 34 -7.58 -10.42 -11.03
C ASP A 34 -6.35 -11.21 -11.51
N LEU A 35 -5.18 -11.01 -10.88
CA LEU A 35 -3.95 -11.77 -11.19
C LEU A 35 -4.03 -13.23 -10.72
N PRO A 36 -3.26 -14.15 -11.33
CA PRO A 36 -3.07 -15.49 -10.78
C PRO A 36 -2.54 -15.43 -9.34
N GLU A 37 -3.01 -16.33 -8.48
CA GLU A 37 -2.64 -16.36 -7.05
C GLU A 37 -1.11 -16.42 -6.85
N THR A 38 -0.40 -17.16 -7.69
CA THR A 38 1.07 -17.26 -7.64
C THR A 38 1.76 -15.92 -7.90
N GLU A 39 1.29 -15.16 -8.89
CA GLU A 39 1.85 -13.84 -9.23
C GLU A 39 1.51 -12.82 -8.13
N LEU A 40 0.28 -12.85 -7.61
CA LEU A 40 -0.13 -12.00 -6.50
C LEU A 40 0.69 -12.28 -5.24
N ALA A 41 0.94 -13.56 -4.93
CA ALA A 41 1.76 -13.97 -3.78
C ALA A 41 3.21 -13.46 -3.88
N GLU A 42 3.81 -13.55 -5.07
CA GLU A 42 5.16 -13.02 -5.32
C GLU A 42 5.24 -11.50 -5.09
N LEU A 43 4.24 -10.75 -5.57
CA LEU A 43 4.15 -9.30 -5.35
C LEU A 43 4.01 -8.95 -3.87
N TRP A 44 3.20 -9.71 -3.13
CA TRP A 44 3.05 -9.51 -1.67
C TRP A 44 4.31 -9.85 -0.90
N LEU A 45 5.01 -10.92 -1.27
CA LEU A 45 6.27 -11.30 -0.65
C LEU A 45 7.31 -10.20 -0.83
N ALA A 46 7.48 -9.69 -2.05
CA ALA A 46 8.41 -8.60 -2.34
C ALA A 46 8.09 -7.32 -1.55
N GLU A 47 6.81 -6.98 -1.40
CA GLU A 47 6.39 -5.83 -0.58
C GLU A 47 6.62 -6.06 0.91
N ALA A 48 6.41 -7.28 1.41
CA ALA A 48 6.67 -7.64 2.80
C ALA A 48 8.17 -7.53 3.12
N GLU A 49 9.03 -8.10 2.28
CA GLU A 49 10.50 -8.01 2.41
C GLU A 49 10.98 -6.56 2.36
N ARG A 50 10.44 -5.74 1.45
CA ARG A 50 10.76 -4.31 1.38
C ARG A 50 10.40 -3.59 2.68
N ARG A 51 9.22 -3.86 3.25
CA ARG A 51 8.77 -3.24 4.49
C ARG A 51 9.59 -3.69 5.69
N ASP A 52 9.97 -4.96 5.74
CA ASP A 52 10.82 -5.50 6.79
C ASP A 52 12.20 -4.81 6.76
N ALA A 53 12.82 -4.69 5.58
CA ALA A 53 14.07 -3.97 5.42
C ALA A 53 13.97 -2.46 5.75
N ASP A 54 12.87 -1.81 5.39
CA ASP A 54 12.61 -0.41 5.75
C ASP A 54 12.50 -0.24 7.29
N MET A 55 11.98 -1.25 8.00
CA MET A 55 11.91 -1.28 9.47
C MET A 55 13.27 -1.57 10.10
N GLU A 56 13.98 -2.61 9.65
CA GLU A 56 15.31 -2.98 10.17
C GLU A 56 16.34 -1.86 9.99
N SER A 57 16.27 -1.14 8.87
CA SER A 57 17.14 0.00 8.58
C SER A 57 16.79 1.27 9.37
N GLY A 58 15.66 1.30 10.06
CA GLY A 58 15.15 2.49 10.76
C GLY A 58 14.65 3.59 9.83
N LYS A 59 14.43 3.30 8.53
CA LYS A 59 13.83 4.23 7.58
C LYS A 59 12.36 4.51 7.91
N VAL A 60 11.70 3.55 8.54
CA VAL A 60 10.35 3.71 9.11
C VAL A 60 10.45 3.59 10.62
N GLU A 61 9.82 4.52 11.34
CA GLU A 61 9.72 4.49 12.80
C GLU A 61 8.53 3.61 13.22
N GLY A 62 8.81 2.49 13.89
CA GLY A 62 7.78 1.65 14.50
C GLY A 62 7.21 2.26 15.77
N ILE A 63 6.01 1.81 16.16
CA ILE A 63 5.45 2.07 17.50
C ILE A 63 5.64 0.84 18.38
N ARG A 64 5.66 1.05 19.71
CA ARG A 64 5.74 -0.05 20.66
C ARG A 64 4.53 -0.97 20.54
N GLY A 65 4.75 -2.27 20.72
CA GLY A 65 3.67 -3.27 20.65
C GLY A 65 2.54 -2.99 21.64
N GLU A 66 2.85 -2.55 22.86
CA GLU A 66 1.81 -2.23 23.86
C GLU A 66 0.90 -1.09 23.39
N GLU A 67 1.47 -0.09 22.73
CA GLU A 67 0.72 1.06 22.22
C GLU A 67 -0.26 0.64 21.11
N VAL A 68 0.08 -0.37 20.31
CA VAL A 68 -0.84 -0.95 19.32
C VAL A 68 -2.08 -1.50 20.02
N PHE A 69 -1.89 -2.31 21.07
CA PHE A 69 -3.00 -2.93 21.80
C PHE A 69 -3.85 -1.90 22.54
N ASP A 70 -3.23 -0.91 23.18
CA ASP A 70 -3.92 0.19 23.86
C ASP A 70 -4.84 0.94 22.89
N ARG A 71 -4.35 1.26 21.68
CA ARG A 71 -5.13 1.94 20.63
C ARG A 71 -6.30 1.09 20.13
N ILE A 72 -6.09 -0.21 19.93
CA ILE A 72 -7.16 -1.14 19.50
C ILE A 72 -8.24 -1.23 20.58
N GLN A 73 -7.85 -1.39 21.85
CA GLN A 73 -8.78 -1.45 22.97
C GLN A 73 -9.56 -0.15 23.13
N ALA A 74 -8.90 1.01 23.03
CA ALA A 74 -9.59 2.30 23.11
C ALA A 74 -10.63 2.50 21.98
N ARG A 75 -10.37 1.95 20.79
CA ARG A 75 -11.27 2.10 19.62
C ARG A 75 -12.41 1.08 19.59
N HIS A 76 -12.16 -0.14 20.05
CA HIS A 76 -13.06 -1.28 19.83
C HIS A 76 -13.44 -2.05 21.10
N GLY A 77 -12.78 -1.79 22.23
CA GLY A 77 -13.10 -2.37 23.52
C GLY A 77 -14.45 -1.88 24.02
N ARG A 78 -15.48 -2.70 23.84
CA ARG A 78 -16.75 -2.62 24.57
C ARG A 78 -16.68 -3.50 25.81
#